data_AF-A0A6G8Q058-F1
#
_entry.id   AF-A0A6G8Q058-F1
#
_cell.length_a   1.000
_cell.length_b   1.000
_cell.length_c   1.000
_cell.angle_alpha   90.00
_cell.angle_beta   90.00
_cell.angle_gamma   90.00
#
_symmetry.space_group_name_H-M   'P 1'
#
loop_
_entity.id
_entity.type
_entity.pdbx_description
1 polymer ?
#
loop_
_entity_poly.entity_id
_entity_poly.type
_entity_poly.pdbx_seq_one_letter_code
_entity_poly.pdbx_strand_id
1 'polypeptide(L)'
;MAKRLAVLAGTLALLILGMGLPPALAQGNQYGGGEVSATGYLSPVSPPGSYSHLLSDEATGQQYLVRSGAVDLGAYDDGQKVTVRGTLVSGGGAESVLEVTGIGEPVETPQPGEAATLSFELLVEGTPPAGATFFGNIQTGEGGPGIFVPLTDPDGDGVYAGSTTIPDRFPPGLRPLPPDAEPLAFPIRIVQGTGTNPNAEGELPGEPTTVLQDFGVTPLQESNSFPASVSFGPATGDEHEDGGDPEGGVDLNEDGAVDEADAELAAETSDAAAEEAPEEATLPNTGGAVLPLLAGALLVGGGCLIRRAYR
;
A
#
# COMPACT_ATOMS: atom_id res chain seq x y z
N MET A 1 66.44 -37.53 4.24
CA MET A 1 65.41 -37.18 3.24
C MET A 1 64.19 -36.67 3.98
N ALA A 2 63.69 -35.52 3.57
CA ALA A 2 62.89 -34.61 4.39
C ALA A 2 61.40 -35.00 4.51
N LYS A 3 60.93 -34.99 5.77
CA LYS A 3 59.69 -34.45 6.36
C LYS A 3 58.33 -34.54 5.62
N ARG A 4 57.40 -35.22 6.29
CA ARG A 4 55.93 -35.07 6.23
C ARG A 4 55.45 -33.88 7.11
N LEU A 5 54.16 -33.50 6.98
CA LEU A 5 53.33 -32.49 7.71
C LEU A 5 53.39 -31.04 7.15
N ALA A 6 52.34 -30.20 7.05
CA ALA A 6 50.91 -30.15 7.45
C ALA A 6 50.20 -29.07 6.58
N VAL A 7 48.92 -29.21 6.15
CA VAL A 7 47.66 -28.58 6.65
C VAL A 7 47.59 -27.03 6.64
N LEU A 8 46.37 -26.52 6.31
CA LEU A 8 45.78 -25.15 6.38
C LEU A 8 45.86 -24.33 5.07
N ALA A 9 44.75 -24.02 4.40
CA ALA A 9 43.60 -23.14 4.73
C ALA A 9 43.79 -21.73 4.14
N GLY A 10 42.71 -21.14 3.62
CA GLY A 10 42.61 -19.68 3.51
C GLY A 10 42.28 -19.12 2.12
N THR A 11 41.00 -18.82 1.95
CA THR A 11 40.40 -17.85 1.02
C THR A 11 40.92 -16.41 1.16
N LEU A 12 40.80 -15.64 0.06
CA LEU A 12 40.38 -14.21 -0.03
C LEU A 12 41.43 -13.09 -0.29
N ALA A 13 41.04 -12.19 -1.24
CA ALA A 13 41.33 -10.73 -1.35
C ALA A 13 42.73 -10.30 -1.88
N LEU A 14 42.96 -9.23 -2.66
CA LEU A 14 42.20 -8.10 -3.24
C LEU A 14 43.17 -7.31 -4.19
N LEU A 15 42.64 -6.59 -5.21
CA LEU A 15 43.02 -5.24 -5.75
C LEU A 15 44.54 -4.92 -6.05
N ILE A 16 45.00 -4.18 -7.08
CA ILE A 16 44.51 -2.97 -7.78
C ILE A 16 45.54 -2.51 -8.88
N LEU A 17 45.08 -1.72 -9.85
CA LEU A 17 45.76 -0.70 -10.70
C LEU A 17 46.94 -1.05 -11.64
N GLY A 18 46.67 -0.91 -12.94
CA GLY A 18 47.65 -0.55 -13.97
C GLY A 18 47.05 0.45 -14.95
N MET A 19 47.33 1.73 -14.73
CA MET A 19 46.95 2.88 -15.55
C MET A 19 47.38 2.73 -17.01
N GLY A 20 46.46 2.94 -17.95
CA GLY A 20 46.74 3.15 -19.37
C GLY A 20 46.40 4.58 -19.78
N LEU A 21 47.41 5.39 -20.08
CA LEU A 21 47.29 6.72 -20.67
C LEU A 21 46.66 6.67 -22.08
N PRO A 22 46.02 7.76 -22.56
CA PRO A 22 45.27 7.76 -23.82
C PRO A 22 46.21 7.82 -25.03
N PRO A 23 45.96 7.05 -26.11
CA PRO A 23 46.65 7.30 -27.37
C PRO A 23 46.08 8.56 -28.03
N ALA A 24 47.00 9.47 -28.35
CA ALA A 24 46.76 10.71 -29.04
C ALA A 24 46.27 10.52 -30.50
N LEU A 25 45.60 11.56 -30.96
CA LEU A 25 45.12 11.84 -32.31
C LEU A 25 45.97 11.26 -33.44
N ALA A 26 45.37 10.38 -34.24
CA ALA A 26 45.76 10.12 -35.62
C ALA A 26 44.54 10.40 -36.51
N GLN A 27 44.59 11.52 -37.23
CA GLN A 27 43.66 11.83 -38.31
C GLN A 27 43.89 10.84 -39.47
N GLY A 28 42.89 10.01 -39.73
CA GLY A 28 42.69 9.31 -40.99
C GLY A 28 41.19 9.34 -41.29
N ASN A 29 40.80 9.98 -42.39
CA ASN A 29 39.42 9.97 -42.89
C ASN A 29 38.94 8.53 -43.09
N GLN A 30 38.08 8.03 -42.20
CA GLN A 30 37.26 6.84 -42.43
C GLN A 30 35.84 7.10 -41.93
N TYR A 31 34.92 7.23 -42.89
CA TYR A 31 33.49 7.06 -42.67
C TYR A 31 33.25 5.60 -42.26
N GLY A 32 32.95 5.37 -40.98
CA GLY A 32 32.69 4.05 -40.41
C GLY A 32 33.23 3.98 -39.00
N GLY A 33 32.43 4.38 -38.01
CA GLY A 33 32.76 4.10 -36.62
C GLY A 33 32.78 2.59 -36.38
N GLY A 34 33.59 2.16 -35.42
CA GLY A 34 33.71 0.75 -35.05
C GLY A 34 32.36 0.13 -34.71
N GLU A 35 32.28 -1.19 -34.86
CA GLU A 35 31.14 -1.96 -34.36
C GLU A 35 31.05 -1.76 -32.84
N VAL A 36 29.87 -1.40 -32.38
CA VAL A 36 29.55 -1.21 -30.96
C VAL A 36 28.51 -2.24 -30.56
N SER A 37 28.79 -2.92 -29.46
CA SER A 37 27.83 -3.73 -28.72
C SER A 37 27.57 -3.01 -27.41
N ALA A 38 26.35 -2.54 -27.22
CA ALA A 38 25.93 -1.80 -26.03
C ALA A 38 24.71 -2.47 -25.42
N THR A 39 24.70 -2.64 -24.10
CA THR A 39 23.59 -3.26 -23.39
C THR A 39 22.90 -2.21 -22.54
N GLY A 40 21.60 -2.05 -22.73
CA GLY A 40 20.84 -1.01 -22.05
C GLY A 40 19.38 -0.98 -22.46
N TYR A 41 18.69 0.10 -22.09
CA TYR A 41 17.27 0.30 -22.37
C TYR A 41 17.08 1.17 -23.60
N LEU A 42 16.20 0.71 -24.50
CA LEU A 42 15.69 1.53 -25.57
C LEU A 42 14.55 2.39 -25.04
N SER A 43 14.55 3.68 -25.37
CA SER A 43 13.46 4.59 -25.05
C SER A 43 13.08 5.39 -26.28
N PRO A 44 11.79 5.47 -26.65
CA PRO A 44 11.37 6.24 -27.82
C PRO A 44 11.66 7.73 -27.62
N VAL A 45 12.07 8.39 -28.70
CA VAL A 45 12.27 9.86 -28.74
C VAL A 45 11.02 10.50 -29.33
N SER A 46 10.49 11.53 -28.66
CA SER A 46 9.33 12.28 -29.12
C SER A 46 9.61 13.79 -29.24
N PRO A 47 9.32 14.43 -30.39
CA PRO A 47 8.83 13.81 -31.62
C PRO A 47 9.93 12.99 -32.33
N PRO A 48 9.57 11.91 -33.04
CA PRO A 48 10.54 11.13 -33.81
C PRO A 48 11.12 11.98 -34.94
N GLY A 49 12.45 11.98 -35.06
CA GLY A 49 13.19 12.73 -36.07
C GLY A 49 14.09 11.80 -36.88
N SER A 50 15.36 12.19 -37.08
CA SER A 50 16.38 11.33 -37.70
C SER A 50 16.75 10.10 -36.87
N TYR A 51 16.23 10.03 -35.63
CA TYR A 51 16.42 8.96 -34.66
C TYR A 51 15.07 8.65 -34.03
N SER A 52 14.86 7.37 -33.73
CA SER A 52 13.61 6.87 -33.15
C SER A 52 13.73 6.63 -31.65
N HIS A 53 14.94 6.33 -31.17
CA HIS A 53 15.16 5.85 -29.80
C HIS A 53 16.45 6.43 -29.20
N LEU A 54 16.57 6.35 -27.88
CA LEU A 54 17.80 6.53 -27.11
C LEU A 54 18.20 5.19 -26.49
N LEU A 55 19.50 4.92 -26.44
CA LEU A 55 20.07 3.80 -25.68
C LEU A 55 21.04 4.37 -24.66
N SER A 56 20.83 4.05 -23.40
CA SER A 56 21.80 4.32 -22.33
C SER A 56 22.58 3.04 -22.05
N ASP A 57 23.87 3.01 -22.39
CA ASP A 57 24.73 1.86 -22.13
C ASP A 57 25.13 1.81 -20.66
N GLU A 58 24.73 0.75 -19.97
CA GLU A 58 24.97 0.61 -18.53
C GLU A 58 26.46 0.43 -18.19
N ALA A 59 27.24 -0.18 -19.09
CA ALA A 59 28.65 -0.46 -18.82
C ALA A 59 29.48 0.82 -18.77
N THR A 60 29.10 1.83 -19.55
CA THR A 60 29.88 3.04 -19.76
C THR A 60 29.17 4.32 -19.30
N GLY A 61 27.85 4.25 -19.07
CA GLY A 61 27.00 5.42 -18.86
C GLY A 61 26.80 6.28 -20.11
N GLN A 62 27.30 5.84 -21.27
CA GLN A 62 27.21 6.58 -22.52
C GLN A 62 25.80 6.50 -23.09
N GLN A 63 25.27 7.65 -23.52
CA GLN A 63 24.02 7.71 -24.28
C GLN A 63 24.29 7.68 -25.78
N TYR A 64 23.47 6.93 -26.50
CA TYR A 64 23.45 6.82 -27.94
C TYR A 64 22.09 7.23 -28.49
N LEU A 65 22.09 8.06 -29.53
CA LEU A 65 20.91 8.25 -30.39
C LEU A 65 20.80 7.05 -31.32
N VAL A 66 19.63 6.42 -31.34
CA VAL A 66 19.44 5.12 -31.98
C VAL A 66 18.46 5.24 -33.14
N ARG A 67 18.87 4.66 -34.26
CA ARG A 67 18.00 4.40 -35.41
C ARG A 67 18.33 3.04 -36.00
N SER A 68 17.35 2.47 -36.70
CA SER A 68 17.55 1.25 -37.45
C SER A 68 16.71 1.27 -38.72
N GLY A 69 17.32 0.87 -39.84
CA GLY A 69 16.59 0.46 -41.04
C GLY A 69 16.37 -1.05 -41.14
N ALA A 70 16.91 -1.84 -40.21
CA ALA A 70 16.96 -3.30 -40.29
C ALA A 70 16.17 -4.01 -39.17
N VAL A 71 15.99 -3.35 -38.03
CA VAL A 71 15.30 -3.87 -36.85
C VAL A 71 14.12 -2.96 -36.53
N ASP A 72 12.96 -3.55 -36.26
CA ASP A 72 11.80 -2.82 -35.75
C ASP A 72 12.04 -2.48 -34.27
N LEU A 73 12.48 -1.24 -34.01
CA LEU A 73 12.77 -0.79 -32.66
C LEU A 73 11.49 -0.52 -31.84
N GLY A 74 10.35 -0.28 -32.50
CA GLY A 74 9.07 -0.03 -31.82
C GLY A 74 8.54 -1.25 -31.07
N ALA A 75 9.00 -2.45 -31.44
CA ALA A 75 8.72 -3.67 -30.69
C ALA A 75 9.33 -3.67 -29.26
N TYR A 76 10.22 -2.72 -28.96
CA TYR A 76 10.91 -2.55 -27.68
C TYR A 76 10.54 -1.24 -26.97
N ASP A 77 9.47 -0.56 -27.42
CA ASP A 77 8.92 0.65 -26.79
C ASP A 77 8.40 0.39 -25.36
N ASP A 78 8.24 -0.89 -24.99
CA ASP A 78 7.88 -1.35 -23.65
C ASP A 78 9.04 -1.30 -22.64
N GLY A 79 10.23 -0.85 -23.06
CA GLY A 79 11.38 -0.61 -22.18
C GLY A 79 12.20 -1.86 -21.87
N GLN A 80 12.28 -2.81 -22.81
CA GLN A 80 13.09 -4.02 -22.65
C GLN A 80 14.61 -3.75 -22.61
N LYS A 81 15.33 -4.52 -21.78
CA LYS A 81 16.79 -4.58 -21.84
C LYS A 81 17.23 -5.34 -23.07
N VAL A 82 17.96 -4.66 -23.92
CA VAL A 82 18.48 -5.25 -25.14
C VAL A 82 19.99 -5.09 -25.20
N THR A 83 20.65 -6.08 -25.77
CA THR A 83 22.02 -5.90 -26.23
C THR A 83 21.94 -5.52 -27.70
N VAL A 84 22.18 -4.24 -27.97
CA VAL A 84 22.13 -3.67 -29.31
C VAL A 84 23.51 -3.80 -29.95
N ARG A 85 23.55 -4.32 -31.18
CA ARG A 85 24.74 -4.35 -32.02
C ARG A 85 24.54 -3.41 -33.20
N GLY A 86 25.54 -2.58 -33.46
CA GLY A 86 25.44 -1.56 -34.49
C GLY A 86 26.77 -0.92 -34.82
N THR A 87 26.72 0.08 -35.68
CA THR A 87 27.90 0.89 -36.04
C THR A 87 27.72 2.31 -35.57
N LEU A 88 28.78 2.89 -35.00
CA LEU A 88 28.79 4.30 -34.69
C LEU A 88 28.84 5.12 -35.99
N VAL A 89 27.83 5.96 -36.18
CA VAL A 89 27.78 6.92 -37.27
C VAL A 89 28.07 8.28 -36.67
N SER A 90 29.08 8.98 -37.16
CA SER A 90 29.34 10.34 -36.70
C SER A 90 28.20 11.24 -37.21
N GLY A 91 27.35 11.72 -36.30
CA GLY A 91 26.20 12.57 -36.60
C GLY A 91 26.54 14.05 -36.82
N GLY A 92 27.82 14.40 -36.98
CA GLY A 92 28.28 15.78 -37.16
C GLY A 92 28.13 16.69 -35.93
N GLY A 93 27.75 16.14 -34.76
CA GLY A 93 27.56 16.85 -33.48
C GLY A 93 28.21 16.12 -32.30
N ALA A 94 27.91 16.57 -31.06
CA ALA A 94 28.46 16.01 -29.82
C ALA A 94 27.82 14.67 -29.40
N GLU A 95 26.72 14.27 -30.05
CA GLU A 95 25.94 13.09 -29.70
C GLU A 95 26.35 11.90 -30.59
N SER A 96 26.62 10.75 -29.95
CA SER A 96 26.99 9.51 -30.63
C SER A 96 25.75 8.83 -31.21
N VAL A 97 25.71 8.63 -32.54
CA VAL A 97 24.60 7.94 -33.20
C VAL A 97 24.98 6.48 -33.41
N LEU A 98 24.11 5.57 -33.00
CA LEU A 98 24.22 4.14 -33.22
C LEU A 98 23.22 3.69 -34.29
N GLU A 99 23.74 3.22 -35.43
CA GLU A 99 22.95 2.53 -36.45
C GLU A 99 22.85 1.05 -36.08
N VAL A 100 21.67 0.62 -35.65
CA VAL A 100 21.43 -0.74 -35.17
C VAL A 100 21.27 -1.70 -36.32
N THR A 101 22.09 -2.74 -36.33
CA THR A 101 22.06 -3.83 -37.31
C THR A 101 21.53 -5.13 -36.72
N GLY A 102 21.47 -5.24 -35.39
CA GLY A 102 20.86 -6.38 -34.71
C GLY A 102 20.61 -6.12 -33.22
N ILE A 103 19.61 -6.82 -32.67
CA ILE A 103 19.34 -6.91 -31.25
C ILE A 103 19.62 -8.36 -30.83
N GLY A 104 20.47 -8.54 -29.83
CA GLY A 104 20.72 -9.84 -29.20
C GLY A 104 19.50 -10.35 -28.44
N GLU A 105 19.51 -11.61 -28.00
CA GLU A 105 18.40 -12.15 -27.22
C GLU A 105 18.10 -11.26 -26.01
N PRO A 106 16.81 -11.01 -25.69
CA PRO A 106 16.43 -10.24 -24.52
C PRO A 106 17.15 -10.81 -23.30
N VAL A 107 17.86 -9.95 -22.58
CA VAL A 107 18.35 -10.35 -21.25
C VAL A 107 17.10 -10.59 -20.42
N GLU A 108 16.96 -11.74 -19.75
CA GLU A 108 15.79 -12.04 -18.92
C GLU A 108 15.64 -10.94 -17.87
N THR A 109 14.76 -9.98 -18.16
CA THR A 109 14.35 -8.92 -17.25
C THR A 109 13.02 -9.32 -16.64
N PRO A 110 12.76 -9.03 -15.35
CA PRO A 110 11.42 -9.09 -14.82
C PRO A 110 10.50 -8.19 -15.67
N GLN A 111 9.41 -8.77 -16.17
CA GLN A 111 8.53 -8.16 -17.17
C GLN A 111 7.85 -6.89 -16.60
N PRO A 112 7.55 -5.89 -17.45
CA PRO A 112 6.49 -4.92 -17.16
C PRO A 112 5.21 -5.67 -16.73
N GLY A 113 4.63 -5.31 -15.58
CA GLY A 113 3.45 -5.99 -15.05
C GLY A 113 3.67 -6.94 -13.86
N GLU A 114 4.73 -6.75 -13.05
CA GLU A 114 4.77 -7.33 -11.70
C GLU A 114 3.69 -6.69 -10.83
N ALA A 115 2.48 -7.23 -10.94
CA ALA A 115 1.33 -6.74 -10.25
C ALA A 115 1.37 -7.12 -8.75
N ALA A 116 0.80 -6.26 -7.92
CA ALA A 116 0.53 -6.54 -6.52
C ALA A 116 -0.94 -6.90 -6.35
N THR A 117 -1.22 -8.03 -5.70
CA THR A 117 -2.58 -8.37 -5.26
C THR A 117 -2.77 -7.98 -3.81
N LEU A 118 -3.77 -7.14 -3.54
CA LEU A 118 -4.14 -6.72 -2.20
C LEU A 118 -5.45 -7.40 -1.82
N SER A 119 -5.42 -8.17 -0.74
CA SER A 119 -6.58 -8.87 -0.19
C SER A 119 -6.95 -8.30 1.17
N PHE A 120 -8.23 -8.02 1.36
CA PHE A 120 -8.80 -7.48 2.59
C PHE A 120 -9.75 -8.49 3.19
N GLU A 121 -9.67 -8.64 4.52
CA GLU A 121 -10.56 -9.50 5.30
C GLU A 121 -10.98 -8.75 6.56
N LEU A 122 -12.28 -8.64 6.78
CA LEU A 122 -12.86 -7.98 7.95
C LEU A 122 -13.82 -8.94 8.64
N LEU A 123 -13.45 -9.37 9.85
CA LEU A 123 -14.36 -10.08 10.74
C LEU A 123 -15.29 -9.06 11.44
N VAL A 124 -16.59 -9.21 11.27
CA VAL A 124 -17.62 -8.39 11.90
C VAL A 124 -18.33 -9.21 12.96
N GLU A 125 -18.18 -8.79 14.21
CA GLU A 125 -18.91 -9.37 15.34
C GLU A 125 -20.11 -8.48 15.71
N GLY A 126 -21.25 -9.09 16.00
CA GLY A 126 -22.47 -8.36 16.32
C GLY A 126 -23.26 -7.94 15.08
N THR A 127 -24.26 -7.07 15.27
CA THR A 127 -25.11 -6.57 14.17
C THR A 127 -24.59 -5.20 13.75
N PRO A 128 -24.03 -5.04 12.53
CA PRO A 128 -23.61 -3.74 12.06
C PRO A 128 -24.82 -2.80 11.88
N PRO A 129 -24.61 -1.47 11.89
CA PRO A 129 -25.68 -0.51 11.66
C PRO A 129 -26.45 -0.80 10.38
N ALA A 130 -27.74 -0.47 10.36
CA ALA A 130 -28.57 -0.66 9.17
C ALA A 130 -27.95 0.06 7.95
N GLY A 131 -27.76 -0.70 6.87
CA GLY A 131 -27.15 -0.19 5.64
C GLY A 131 -25.62 0.00 5.71
N ALA A 132 -24.93 -0.55 6.71
CA ALA A 132 -23.47 -0.53 6.74
C ALA A 132 -22.87 -1.24 5.51
N THR A 133 -21.88 -0.61 4.90
CA THR A 133 -21.08 -1.15 3.79
C THR A 133 -19.61 -1.04 4.15
N PHE A 134 -18.81 -2.02 3.74
CA PHE A 134 -17.40 -2.11 4.11
C PHE A 134 -16.50 -2.09 2.88
N PHE A 135 -15.39 -1.38 2.98
CA PHE A 135 -14.45 -1.24 1.87
C PHE A 135 -13.00 -1.30 2.35
N GLY A 136 -12.15 -1.95 1.57
CA GLY A 136 -10.71 -1.65 1.56
C GLY A 136 -10.47 -0.32 0.84
N ASN A 137 -9.64 0.56 1.40
CA ASN A 137 -9.28 1.84 0.78
C ASN A 137 -7.76 1.92 0.60
N ILE A 138 -7.33 2.20 -0.64
CA ILE A 138 -5.93 2.36 -1.03
C ILE A 138 -5.74 3.80 -1.50
N GLN A 139 -5.00 4.60 -0.75
CA GLN A 139 -4.80 6.02 -1.08
C GLN A 139 -3.62 6.19 -2.03
N THR A 140 -3.88 6.18 -3.33
CA THR A 140 -2.83 6.28 -4.37
C THR A 140 -2.23 7.68 -4.52
N GLY A 141 -2.83 8.70 -3.89
CA GLY A 141 -2.31 10.07 -3.89
C GLY A 141 -2.54 10.86 -5.18
N GLU A 142 -3.18 10.28 -6.21
CA GLU A 142 -3.45 10.91 -7.51
C GLU A 142 -4.54 12.00 -7.49
N GLY A 143 -4.77 12.65 -6.35
CA GLY A 143 -5.76 13.74 -6.19
C GLY A 143 -7.22 13.28 -6.17
N GLY A 144 -7.50 11.99 -6.29
CA GLY A 144 -8.81 11.35 -6.08
C GLY A 144 -8.94 10.67 -4.71
N PRO A 145 -10.11 10.09 -4.39
CA PRO A 145 -10.37 9.48 -3.07
C PRO A 145 -9.66 8.12 -2.86
N GLY A 146 -8.77 7.73 -3.79
CA GLY A 146 -8.10 6.43 -3.82
C GLY A 146 -8.94 5.35 -4.51
N ILE A 147 -8.48 4.10 -4.39
CA ILE A 147 -9.20 2.92 -4.86
C ILE A 147 -10.02 2.36 -3.69
N PHE A 148 -11.31 2.11 -3.91
CA PHE A 148 -12.17 1.41 -2.97
C PHE A 148 -12.45 -0.01 -3.47
N VAL A 149 -12.31 -0.97 -2.57
CA VAL A 149 -12.54 -2.39 -2.83
C VAL A 149 -13.73 -2.81 -1.97
N PRO A 150 -14.90 -3.11 -2.56
CA PRO A 150 -16.06 -3.60 -1.82
C PRO A 150 -15.71 -4.89 -1.08
N LEU A 151 -16.08 -4.96 0.20
CA LEU A 151 -15.97 -6.18 0.99
C LEU A 151 -17.36 -6.78 1.15
N THR A 152 -17.51 -8.05 0.81
CA THR A 152 -18.80 -8.76 0.83
C THR A 152 -18.70 -10.02 1.67
N ASP A 153 -19.80 -10.36 2.35
CA ASP A 153 -19.99 -11.60 3.10
C ASP A 153 -21.08 -12.43 2.39
N PRO A 154 -20.71 -13.26 1.38
CA PRO A 154 -21.68 -14.01 0.58
C PRO A 154 -22.30 -15.21 1.32
N ASP A 155 -21.67 -15.71 2.38
CA ASP A 155 -22.11 -16.88 3.16
C ASP A 155 -22.72 -16.53 4.52
N GLY A 156 -22.68 -15.26 4.91
CA GLY A 156 -23.32 -14.73 6.12
C GLY A 156 -22.62 -15.16 7.40
N ASP A 157 -21.31 -15.43 7.35
CA ASP A 157 -20.54 -15.89 8.50
C ASP A 157 -19.89 -14.74 9.30
N GLY A 158 -20.09 -13.51 8.84
CA GLY A 158 -19.51 -12.30 9.42
C GLY A 158 -18.13 -11.95 8.87
N VAL A 159 -17.59 -12.70 7.90
CA VAL A 159 -16.29 -12.42 7.27
C VAL A 159 -16.50 -11.73 5.92
N TYR A 160 -16.20 -10.43 5.89
CA TYR A 160 -16.27 -9.62 4.69
C TYR A 160 -14.94 -9.63 3.97
N ALA A 161 -14.92 -10.09 2.73
CA ALA A 161 -13.71 -10.22 1.93
C ALA A 161 -13.81 -9.47 0.60
N GLY A 162 -12.65 -8.99 0.12
CA GLY A 162 -12.51 -8.36 -1.19
C GLY A 162 -11.04 -8.26 -1.59
N SER A 163 -10.76 -8.17 -2.89
CA SER A 163 -9.40 -8.04 -3.39
C SER A 163 -9.33 -7.16 -4.64
N THR A 164 -8.14 -6.62 -4.87
CA THR A 164 -7.82 -5.85 -6.08
C THR A 164 -6.38 -6.05 -6.50
N THR A 165 -6.08 -5.73 -7.76
CA THR A 165 -4.75 -5.86 -8.35
C THR A 165 -4.25 -4.50 -8.80
N ILE A 166 -3.05 -4.14 -8.34
CA ILE A 166 -2.32 -2.96 -8.82
C ILE A 166 -1.31 -3.44 -9.86
N PRO A 167 -1.45 -3.02 -11.14
CA PRO A 167 -0.71 -3.62 -12.26
C PRO A 167 0.78 -3.30 -12.25
N ASP A 168 1.20 -2.20 -11.62
CA ASP A 168 2.61 -1.88 -11.44
C ASP A 168 2.89 -1.60 -9.96
N ARG A 169 3.59 -2.52 -9.30
CA ARG A 169 3.96 -2.35 -7.88
C ARG A 169 5.18 -1.47 -7.67
N PHE A 170 5.83 -0.98 -8.73
CA PHE A 170 7.01 -0.12 -8.66
C PHE A 170 6.76 1.25 -9.29
N PRO A 171 7.52 2.29 -8.88
CA PRO A 171 7.41 3.61 -9.50
C PRO A 171 7.65 3.55 -11.02
N PRO A 172 6.94 4.38 -11.80
CA PRO A 172 7.22 4.50 -13.23
C PRO A 172 8.68 4.97 -13.43
N GLY A 173 9.44 4.28 -14.28
CA GLY A 173 10.86 4.55 -14.44
C GLY A 173 11.58 3.59 -15.40
N LEU A 174 12.90 3.78 -15.52
CA LEU A 174 13.79 2.94 -16.33
C LEU A 174 13.75 1.49 -15.79
N ARG A 175 13.34 0.53 -16.63
CA ARG A 175 13.35 -0.90 -16.31
C ARG A 175 14.49 -1.60 -17.05
N PRO A 176 15.15 -2.62 -16.47
CA PRO A 176 15.16 -3.08 -15.09
C PRO A 176 15.35 -2.04 -14.02
N LEU A 177 14.53 -2.24 -13.00
CA LEU A 177 14.66 -1.55 -11.74
C LEU A 177 16.06 -1.82 -11.16
N PRO A 178 16.71 -0.80 -10.56
CA PRO A 178 17.88 -1.01 -9.73
C PRO A 178 17.64 -2.14 -8.71
N PRO A 179 18.68 -2.91 -8.30
CA PRO A 179 18.53 -4.01 -7.35
C PRO A 179 18.00 -3.57 -5.97
N ASP A 180 18.03 -2.27 -5.69
CA ASP A 180 17.56 -1.58 -4.50
C ASP A 180 16.30 -0.73 -4.75
N ALA A 181 15.62 -0.91 -5.88
CA ALA A 181 14.37 -0.21 -6.14
C ALA A 181 13.30 -0.61 -5.13
N GLU A 182 12.76 0.39 -4.44
CA GLU A 182 11.68 0.19 -3.47
C GLU A 182 10.33 0.07 -4.19
N PRO A 183 9.47 -0.87 -3.80
CA PRO A 183 8.09 -0.91 -4.25
C PRO A 183 7.34 0.36 -3.87
N LEU A 184 6.27 0.65 -4.62
CA LEU A 184 5.29 1.67 -4.26
C LEU A 184 4.73 1.38 -2.87
N ALA A 185 4.52 2.42 -2.08
CA ALA A 185 3.93 2.30 -0.77
C ALA A 185 2.73 3.24 -0.65
N PHE A 186 1.61 2.70 -0.18
CA PHE A 186 0.34 3.44 -0.09
C PHE A 186 -0.24 3.36 1.32
N PRO A 187 -0.91 4.42 1.81
CA PRO A 187 -1.78 4.31 2.97
C PRO A 187 -2.92 3.32 2.69
N ILE A 188 -3.07 2.31 3.54
CA ILE A 188 -4.09 1.26 3.42
C ILE A 188 -5.02 1.31 4.63
N ARG A 189 -6.34 1.27 4.39
CA ARG A 189 -7.37 1.29 5.43
C ARG A 189 -8.51 0.33 5.12
N ILE A 190 -9.25 -0.05 6.16
CA ILE A 190 -10.60 -0.58 6.04
C ILE A 190 -11.56 0.47 6.60
N VAL A 191 -12.60 0.79 5.83
CA VAL A 191 -13.58 1.82 6.15
C VAL A 191 -15.00 1.26 6.08
N GLN A 192 -15.90 1.93 6.81
CA GLN A 192 -17.34 1.71 6.80
C GLN A 192 -18.02 2.95 6.21
N GLY A 193 -18.99 2.74 5.31
CA GLY A 193 -19.94 3.76 4.87
C GLY A 193 -21.39 3.40 5.21
N THR A 194 -22.31 4.29 4.83
CA THR A 194 -23.76 4.03 4.86
C THR A 194 -24.28 3.87 3.44
N GLY A 195 -24.54 2.64 3.01
CA GLY A 195 -24.89 2.30 1.64
C GLY A 195 -23.72 2.57 0.66
N THR A 196 -24.06 2.73 -0.60
CA THR A 196 -23.11 3.12 -1.66
C THR A 196 -23.47 4.50 -2.17
N ASN A 197 -22.48 5.34 -2.50
CA ASN A 197 -22.73 6.65 -3.09
C ASN A 197 -23.28 6.50 -4.52
N PRO A 198 -24.56 6.83 -4.78
CA PRO A 198 -25.16 6.60 -6.10
C PRO A 198 -24.71 7.63 -7.14
N ASN A 199 -24.05 8.71 -6.72
CA ASN A 199 -23.59 9.79 -7.59
C ASN A 199 -22.12 9.64 -8.01
N ALA A 200 -21.45 8.56 -7.59
CA ALA A 200 -20.07 8.27 -7.92
C ALA A 200 -19.95 7.30 -9.10
N GLU A 201 -18.88 7.45 -9.88
CA GLU A 201 -18.47 6.41 -10.83
C GLU A 201 -17.84 5.25 -10.04
N GLY A 202 -18.57 4.14 -9.91
CA GLY A 202 -18.15 2.94 -9.17
C GLY A 202 -18.76 2.83 -7.77
N GLU A 203 -18.47 1.73 -7.08
CA GLU A 203 -18.95 1.48 -5.72
C GLU A 203 -18.06 2.21 -4.70
N LEU A 204 -18.47 3.41 -4.32
CA LEU A 204 -17.88 4.18 -3.23
C LEU A 204 -18.72 4.07 -1.95
N PRO A 205 -18.12 4.13 -0.76
CA PRO A 205 -18.87 4.20 0.50
C PRO A 205 -19.79 5.43 0.50
N GLY A 206 -21.02 5.28 1.00
CA GLY A 206 -21.87 6.42 1.31
C GLY A 206 -21.44 7.11 2.61
N GLU A 207 -21.79 8.40 2.74
CA GLU A 207 -21.43 9.21 3.91
C GLU A 207 -22.38 8.98 5.11
N PRO A 208 -21.90 9.10 6.36
CA PRO A 208 -20.51 9.41 6.73
C PRO A 208 -19.59 8.18 6.59
N THR A 209 -18.35 8.42 6.13
CA THR A 209 -17.32 7.38 6.11
C THR A 209 -16.55 7.31 7.43
N THR A 210 -16.45 6.14 8.04
CA THR A 210 -15.69 5.89 9.28
C THR A 210 -14.52 4.94 9.01
N VAL A 211 -13.34 5.22 9.56
CA VAL A 211 -12.18 4.32 9.48
C VAL A 211 -12.29 3.26 10.57
N LEU A 212 -12.33 1.99 10.19
CA LEU A 212 -12.37 0.86 11.14
C LEU A 212 -10.97 0.38 11.50
N GLN A 213 -10.08 0.31 10.49
CA GLN A 213 -8.69 -0.10 10.67
C GLN A 213 -7.78 0.71 9.75
N ASP A 214 -6.68 1.22 10.28
CA ASP A 214 -5.60 1.84 9.51
C ASP A 214 -4.35 0.95 9.59
N PHE A 215 -3.79 0.57 8.44
CA PHE A 215 -2.56 -0.22 8.32
C PHE A 215 -1.34 0.66 8.04
N GLY A 216 -1.54 1.97 7.90
CA GLY A 216 -0.50 2.93 7.57
C GLY A 216 0.01 2.77 6.14
N VAL A 217 1.16 3.39 5.88
CA VAL A 217 1.84 3.32 4.58
C VAL A 217 2.52 1.96 4.44
N THR A 218 2.03 1.14 3.52
CA THR A 218 2.49 -0.23 3.31
C THR A 218 3.15 -0.38 1.93
N PRO A 219 4.39 -0.90 1.84
CA PRO A 219 5.02 -1.22 0.56
C PRO A 219 4.33 -2.40 -0.12
N LEU A 220 4.09 -2.28 -1.42
CA LEU A 220 3.46 -3.30 -2.23
C LEU A 220 4.39 -4.49 -2.44
N GLN A 221 3.91 -5.67 -2.08
CA GLN A 221 4.54 -6.94 -2.38
C GLN A 221 3.74 -7.63 -3.49
N GLU A 222 4.17 -8.81 -3.91
CA GLU A 222 3.40 -9.61 -4.89
C GLU A 222 1.99 -9.91 -4.37
N SER A 223 1.91 -10.22 -3.07
CA SER A 223 0.66 -10.38 -2.36
C SER A 223 0.75 -9.70 -0.99
N ASN A 224 -0.23 -8.86 -0.69
CA ASN A 224 -0.46 -8.29 0.63
C ASN A 224 -1.83 -8.76 1.15
N SER A 225 -1.89 -9.04 2.46
CA SER A 225 -3.12 -9.44 3.15
C SER A 225 -3.36 -8.51 4.33
N PHE A 226 -4.59 -8.00 4.45
CA PHE A 226 -4.98 -7.01 5.45
C PHE A 226 -6.17 -7.52 6.27
N PRO A 227 -5.91 -8.36 7.31
CA PRO A 227 -6.95 -8.84 8.20
C PRO A 227 -7.28 -7.80 9.28
N ALA A 228 -8.56 -7.67 9.61
CA ALA A 228 -9.06 -6.83 10.70
C ALA A 228 -10.29 -7.46 11.36
N SER A 229 -10.64 -6.97 12.55
CA SER A 229 -11.88 -7.33 13.23
C SER A 229 -12.54 -6.09 13.83
N VAL A 230 -13.87 -6.02 13.78
CA VAL A 230 -14.67 -4.97 14.41
C VAL A 230 -15.86 -5.61 15.13
N SER A 231 -16.20 -5.09 16.30
CA SER A 231 -17.36 -5.56 17.07
C SER A 231 -18.38 -4.42 17.19
N PHE A 232 -19.63 -4.70 16.84
CA PHE A 232 -20.76 -3.81 17.02
C PHE A 232 -21.57 -4.25 18.23
N GLY A 233 -21.94 -3.29 19.07
CA GLY A 233 -22.88 -3.54 20.16
C GLY A 233 -24.28 -3.84 19.63
N PRO A 234 -25.17 -4.41 20.46
CA PRO A 234 -26.59 -4.42 20.12
C PRO A 234 -27.01 -2.98 19.83
N ALA A 235 -27.68 -2.76 18.70
CA ALA A 235 -28.39 -1.51 18.47
C ALA A 235 -29.39 -1.38 19.61
N THR A 236 -29.07 -0.58 20.62
CA THR A 236 -30.06 -0.09 21.56
C THR A 236 -30.99 0.76 20.71
N GLY A 237 -32.07 0.13 20.24
CA GLY A 237 -33.19 0.86 19.68
C GLY A 237 -33.72 1.76 20.77
N ASP A 238 -33.20 2.98 20.84
CA ASP A 238 -34.02 4.14 21.18
C ASP A 238 -34.98 4.36 20.00
N GLU A 239 -35.86 3.38 19.77
CA GLU A 239 -37.20 3.68 19.31
C GLU A 239 -37.89 4.32 20.52
N HIS A 240 -37.57 5.60 20.74
CA HIS A 240 -38.46 6.51 21.42
C HIS A 240 -39.67 6.67 20.48
N GLU A 241 -40.50 5.64 20.40
CA GLU A 241 -41.90 5.81 20.05
C GLU A 241 -42.47 6.66 21.19
N ASP A 242 -42.53 7.96 20.93
CA ASP A 242 -43.30 8.97 21.63
C ASP A 242 -44.78 8.58 21.62
N GLY A 243 -45.08 7.65 22.52
CA GLY A 243 -46.37 7.07 22.80
C GLY A 243 -46.32 6.56 24.24
N GLY A 244 -46.01 7.47 25.17
CA GLY A 244 -45.92 7.19 26.60
C GLY A 244 -47.20 6.50 27.10
N ASP A 245 -47.08 5.20 27.36
CA ASP A 245 -47.96 4.50 28.28
C ASP A 245 -47.33 4.65 29.68
N PRO A 246 -47.95 5.40 30.61
CA PRO A 246 -47.35 5.81 31.88
C PRO A 246 -47.21 4.69 32.93
N GLU A 247 -47.42 3.41 32.59
CA GLU A 247 -47.45 2.32 33.57
C GLU A 247 -46.09 2.02 34.26
N GLY A 248 -45.01 2.70 33.89
CA GLY A 248 -43.67 2.52 34.47
C GLY A 248 -43.24 3.55 35.51
N GLY A 249 -43.98 4.64 35.72
CA GLY A 249 -43.60 5.67 36.70
C GLY A 249 -43.93 5.29 38.14
N VAL A 250 -43.24 5.91 39.08
CA VAL A 250 -43.57 5.81 40.51
C VAL A 250 -44.50 6.98 40.83
N ASP A 251 -45.67 6.68 41.37
CA ASP A 251 -46.58 7.66 41.97
C ASP A 251 -45.86 8.28 43.19
N LEU A 252 -45.34 9.49 43.01
CA LEU A 252 -44.56 10.21 44.00
C LEU A 252 -45.45 11.06 44.91
N ASN A 253 -46.63 11.45 44.43
CA ASN A 253 -47.58 12.27 45.17
C ASN A 253 -48.63 11.44 45.97
N GLU A 254 -48.60 10.12 45.80
CA GLU A 254 -49.48 9.10 46.39
C GLU A 254 -50.99 9.32 46.09
N ASP A 255 -51.33 9.92 44.96
CA ASP A 255 -52.72 10.17 44.55
C ASP A 255 -53.39 8.99 43.83
N GLY A 256 -52.63 7.95 43.53
CA GLY A 256 -53.08 6.72 42.89
C GLY A 256 -53.05 6.74 41.36
N ALA A 257 -52.53 7.81 40.74
CA ALA A 257 -52.19 7.89 39.34
C ALA A 257 -50.69 8.11 39.16
N VAL A 258 -50.16 7.74 37.99
CA VAL A 258 -48.80 8.12 37.58
C VAL A 258 -48.98 9.13 36.46
N ASP A 259 -48.84 10.42 36.77
CA ASP A 259 -49.12 11.50 35.84
C ASP A 259 -48.14 12.67 35.91
N GLU A 260 -48.44 13.75 35.18
CA GLU A 260 -47.59 14.94 35.07
C GLU A 260 -47.35 15.61 36.43
N ALA A 261 -48.24 15.43 37.42
CA ALA A 261 -48.06 15.97 38.76
C ALA A 261 -46.93 15.27 39.53
N ASP A 262 -46.67 13.98 39.25
CA ASP A 262 -45.51 13.27 39.81
C ASP A 262 -44.19 13.81 39.26
N ALA A 263 -44.17 14.18 37.98
CA ALA A 263 -43.01 14.78 37.35
C ALA A 263 -42.70 16.17 37.92
N GLU A 264 -43.74 16.96 38.23
CA GLU A 264 -43.59 18.24 38.92
C GLU A 264 -43.02 18.06 40.34
N LEU A 265 -43.51 17.05 41.08
CA LEU A 265 -42.99 16.75 42.42
C LEU A 265 -41.52 16.28 42.38
N ALA A 266 -41.15 15.46 41.41
CA ALA A 266 -39.77 15.03 41.21
C ALA A 266 -38.83 16.20 40.93
N ALA A 267 -39.27 17.15 40.10
CA ALA A 267 -38.51 18.37 39.78
C ALA A 267 -38.35 19.27 41.02
N GLU A 268 -39.41 19.50 41.79
CA GLU A 268 -39.35 20.29 43.02
C GLU A 268 -38.41 19.66 44.06
N THR A 269 -38.43 18.32 44.19
CA THR A 269 -37.54 17.60 45.10
C THR A 269 -36.07 17.69 44.66
N SER A 270 -35.82 17.64 43.35
CA SER A 270 -34.47 17.80 42.78
C SER A 270 -33.93 19.22 42.96
N ASP A 271 -34.77 20.23 42.78
CA ASP A 271 -34.38 21.63 42.97
C ASP A 271 -34.11 21.96 44.45
N ALA A 272 -34.91 21.41 45.38
CA ALA A 272 -34.66 21.53 46.81
C ALA A 272 -33.35 20.83 47.24
N ALA A 273 -33.01 19.70 46.62
CA ALA A 273 -31.73 19.02 46.87
C ALA A 273 -30.52 19.79 46.30
N ALA A 274 -30.72 20.58 45.24
CA ALA A 274 -29.69 21.44 44.67
C ALA A 274 -29.45 22.71 45.52
N GLU A 275 -30.48 23.25 46.19
CA GLU A 275 -30.34 24.42 47.08
C GLU A 275 -29.68 24.10 48.45
N GLU A 276 -29.68 22.85 48.91
CA GLU A 276 -28.99 22.45 50.16
C GLU A 276 -27.50 22.08 49.99
N ALA A 277 -26.96 22.11 48.77
CA ALA A 277 -25.56 21.81 48.52
C ALA A 277 -24.66 23.02 48.84
N PRO A 278 -23.67 22.92 49.76
CA PRO A 278 -22.75 24.02 50.01
C PRO A 278 -21.88 24.28 48.77
N GLU A 279 -21.97 25.50 48.24
CA GLU A 279 -21.05 26.04 47.23
C GLU A 279 -19.63 26.11 47.82
N GLU A 280 -18.88 25.00 47.75
CA GLU A 280 -17.42 24.90 47.71
C GLU A 280 -17.00 23.45 48.01
N ALA A 281 -17.15 22.57 47.03
CA ALA A 281 -16.46 21.28 47.01
C ALA A 281 -15.61 21.20 45.74
N THR A 282 -14.50 21.95 45.75
CA THR A 282 -13.38 21.71 44.85
C THR A 282 -12.96 20.25 44.99
N LEU A 283 -13.17 19.46 43.94
CA LEU A 283 -12.62 18.10 43.85
C LEU A 283 -11.10 18.17 44.05
N PRO A 284 -10.52 17.40 44.98
CA PRO A 284 -9.08 17.40 45.17
C PRO A 284 -8.39 16.80 43.94
N ASN A 285 -7.53 17.63 43.33
CA ASN A 285 -6.44 17.21 42.48
C ASN A 285 -5.47 16.32 43.31
N THR A 286 -5.48 15.01 43.04
CA THR A 286 -4.39 14.10 43.46
C THR A 286 -3.82 13.39 42.24
N GLY A 287 -2.85 14.07 41.62
CA GLY A 287 -1.86 13.40 40.80
C GLY A 287 -1.10 12.32 41.58
N GLY A 288 -0.90 11.18 40.92
CA GLY A 288 0.25 10.30 41.05
C GLY A 288 0.46 9.55 42.37
N ALA A 289 0.23 8.23 42.34
CA ALA A 289 1.12 7.27 43.02
C ALA A 289 1.00 5.87 42.42
N VAL A 290 2.13 5.43 41.87
CA VAL A 290 2.50 4.07 41.50
C VAL A 290 2.45 3.17 42.74
N LEU A 291 1.88 1.96 42.64
CA LEU A 291 2.43 0.77 43.32
C LEU A 291 2.12 -0.51 42.50
N PRO A 292 3.05 -1.49 42.46
CA PRO A 292 3.02 -2.64 41.57
C PRO A 292 2.43 -3.89 42.25
N LEU A 293 1.78 -4.76 41.48
CA LEU A 293 1.61 -6.17 41.88
C LEU A 293 1.73 -7.07 40.65
N LEU A 294 2.93 -7.62 40.53
CA LEU A 294 3.27 -8.84 39.81
C LEU A 294 2.40 -10.01 40.28
N ALA A 295 1.56 -10.56 39.41
CA ALA A 295 1.34 -12.00 39.21
C ALA A 295 0.19 -12.22 38.21
N GLY A 296 0.47 -12.83 37.05
CA GLY A 296 -0.61 -13.27 36.14
C GLY A 296 -0.27 -13.43 34.66
N ALA A 297 0.99 -13.65 34.28
CA ALA A 297 1.31 -14.10 32.93
C ALA A 297 1.14 -15.63 32.84
N LEU A 298 -0.03 -16.11 32.37
CA LEU A 298 -0.22 -17.41 31.71
C LEU A 298 -1.70 -17.60 31.34
N LEU A 299 -1.96 -17.90 30.06
CA LEU A 299 -3.24 -18.33 29.43
C LEU A 299 -4.03 -17.30 28.60
N VAL A 300 -3.47 -16.83 27.48
CA VAL A 300 -4.28 -16.54 26.26
C VAL A 300 -3.63 -17.10 24.96
N GLY A 301 -2.45 -17.73 25.04
CA GLY A 301 -1.83 -18.44 23.92
C GLY A 301 -2.23 -19.91 23.88
N GLY A 302 -3.39 -20.27 23.31
CA GLY A 302 -3.79 -21.68 23.22
C GLY A 302 -5.15 -21.98 22.58
N GLY A 303 -5.66 -21.12 21.68
CA GLY A 303 -7.03 -21.24 21.16
C GLY A 303 -7.18 -21.39 19.64
N CYS A 304 -6.12 -21.65 18.87
CA CYS A 304 -6.21 -21.67 17.40
C CYS A 304 -5.50 -22.85 16.71
N LEU A 305 -5.52 -24.05 17.31
CA LEU A 305 -5.01 -25.26 16.64
C LEU A 305 -5.91 -26.51 16.73
N ILE A 306 -7.20 -26.37 17.03
CA ILE A 306 -8.13 -27.51 16.96
C ILE A 306 -9.41 -27.11 16.21
N ARG A 307 -9.30 -26.94 14.89
CA ARG A 307 -10.47 -27.15 14.00
C ARG A 307 -10.14 -27.68 12.60
N ARG A 308 -9.00 -28.37 12.45
CA ARG A 308 -8.65 -29.10 11.21
C ARG A 308 -8.67 -30.63 11.36
N ALA A 309 -9.43 -31.15 12.33
CA ALA A 309 -9.64 -32.59 12.52
C ALA A 309 -11.10 -33.04 12.35
N TYR A 310 -12.01 -32.15 11.96
CA TYR A 310 -13.37 -32.52 11.56
C TYR A 310 -13.83 -31.65 10.39
N ARG A 311 -13.30 -31.97 9.20
CA ARG A 311 -13.99 -31.98 7.91
C ARG A 311 -13.11 -32.74 6.92
#